data_AF-A0A519L672-F1
#
_entry.id   AF-A0A519L672-F1
#
_cell.length_a   1.000
_cell.length_b   1.000
_cell.length_c   1.000
_cell.angle_alpha   90.00
_cell.angle_beta   90.00
_cell.angle_gamma   90.00
#
_symmetry.space_group_name_H-M   'P 1'
#
loop_
_entity.id
_entity.type
_entity.pdbx_description
1 polymer ?
#
loop_
_entity_poly.entity_id
_entity_poly.type
_entity_poly.pdbx_seq_one_letter_code
_entity_poly.pdbx_strand_id
1 'polypeptide(L)'
;TVKVLLFLDVGGSMDPHIRQCEELFSAARTEFNHLEFFYFHNCLYEGVWKDNRRRHNERIPTWDLLHRYNGDWRAIFVGDATMSPYEITMPGGSVEHWNEEAGAVWMDRAVKQWPKSVWLNPVAERYWSYTASVGLIRNQVESRMYPLTLEGMDRAMRRLAA
;
A
#
# COMPACT_ATOMS: atom_id res chain seq x y z
N THR A 1 15.78 15.22 -5.37
CA THR A 1 14.32 15.13 -5.64
C THR A 1 13.81 13.87 -4.99
N VAL A 2 12.64 13.93 -4.33
CA VAL A 2 12.07 12.76 -3.65
C VAL A 2 11.49 11.80 -4.69
N LYS A 3 11.87 10.51 -4.62
CA LYS A 3 11.32 9.44 -5.47
C LYS A 3 10.27 8.68 -4.67
N VAL A 4 9.07 8.53 -5.23
CA VAL A 4 7.91 7.97 -4.53
C VAL A 4 7.33 6.80 -5.31
N LEU A 5 7.11 5.69 -4.63
CA LEU A 5 6.28 4.57 -5.05
C LEU A 5 4.94 4.69 -4.34
N LEU A 6 3.85 4.79 -5.09
CA LEU A 6 2.49 4.83 -4.57
C LEU A 6 1.79 3.51 -4.87
N PHE A 7 1.35 2.81 -3.83
CA PHE A 7 0.59 1.57 -3.93
C PHE A 7 -0.85 1.84 -3.50
N LEU A 8 -1.80 1.61 -4.39
CA LEU A 8 -3.21 1.87 -4.16
C LEU A 8 -3.98 0.56 -4.09
N ASP A 9 -4.59 0.30 -2.94
CA ASP A 9 -5.52 -0.79 -2.77
C ASP A 9 -6.82 -0.49 -3.52
N VAL A 10 -7.32 -1.48 -4.27
CA VAL A 10 -8.50 -1.35 -5.12
C VAL A 10 -9.42 -2.54 -4.97
N GLY A 11 -10.72 -2.27 -4.85
CA GLY A 11 -11.76 -3.28 -4.75
C GLY A 11 -12.44 -3.30 -3.38
N GLY A 12 -13.69 -3.79 -3.35
CA GLY A 12 -14.42 -4.03 -2.11
C GLY A 12 -14.67 -2.73 -1.33
N SER A 13 -14.24 -2.69 -0.07
CA SER A 13 -14.43 -1.54 0.82
C SER A 13 -13.62 -0.30 0.44
N MET A 14 -12.65 -0.45 -0.46
CA MET A 14 -11.88 0.68 -1.00
C MET A 14 -12.60 1.44 -2.11
N ASP A 15 -13.60 0.87 -2.79
CA ASP A 15 -14.26 1.49 -3.95
C ASP A 15 -14.74 2.94 -3.72
N PRO A 16 -15.32 3.31 -2.55
CA PRO A 16 -15.71 4.68 -2.26
C PRO A 16 -14.52 5.65 -2.11
N HIS A 17 -13.32 5.14 -1.82
CA HIS A 17 -12.13 5.92 -1.50
C HIS A 17 -11.17 6.10 -2.69
N ILE A 18 -11.25 5.24 -3.72
CA ILE A 18 -10.33 5.23 -4.86
C ILE A 18 -10.21 6.61 -5.52
N ARG A 19 -11.35 7.21 -5.90
CA ARG A 19 -11.35 8.51 -6.60
C ARG A 19 -10.67 9.61 -5.77
N GLN A 20 -10.95 9.66 -4.47
CA GLN A 20 -10.36 10.65 -3.58
C GLN A 20 -8.83 10.46 -3.46
N CYS A 21 -8.37 9.21 -3.38
CA CYS A 21 -6.95 8.90 -3.35
C CYS A 21 -6.27 9.30 -4.67
N GLU A 22 -6.86 8.93 -5.81
CA GLU A 22 -6.34 9.29 -7.13
C GLU A 22 -6.25 10.81 -7.33
N GLU A 23 -7.30 11.56 -6.97
CA GLU A 23 -7.32 13.03 -7.08
C GLU A 23 -6.24 13.68 -6.22
N LEU A 24 -6.12 13.26 -4.97
CA LEU A 24 -5.11 13.75 -4.03
C LEU A 24 -3.69 13.53 -4.55
N PHE A 25 -3.38 12.32 -5.04
CA PHE A 25 -2.04 12.01 -5.54
C PHE A 25 -1.77 12.57 -6.94
N SER A 26 -2.81 12.75 -7.77
CA SER A 26 -2.71 13.47 -9.03
C SER A 26 -2.34 14.93 -8.79
N ALA A 27 -2.98 15.58 -7.81
CA ALA A 27 -2.63 16.94 -7.40
C ALA A 27 -1.21 17.02 -6.81
N ALA A 28 -0.79 16.01 -6.04
CA ALA A 28 0.56 15.96 -5.49
C ALA A 28 1.65 15.59 -6.52
N ARG A 29 1.27 15.08 -7.71
CA ARG A 29 2.22 14.66 -8.75
C ARG A 29 3.09 15.80 -9.27
N THR A 30 2.58 17.04 -9.25
CA THR A 30 3.37 18.22 -9.63
C THR A 30 4.49 18.53 -8.64
N GLU A 31 4.35 18.09 -7.39
CA GLU A 31 5.34 18.27 -6.33
C GLU A 31 6.42 17.16 -6.35
N PHE A 32 6.12 16.01 -6.95
CA PHE A 32 7.02 14.86 -7.02
C PHE A 32 7.55 14.62 -8.43
N ASN A 33 8.80 15.05 -8.70
CA ASN A 33 9.47 14.84 -9.98
C ASN A 33 9.64 13.36 -10.39
N HIS A 34 9.55 12.42 -9.44
CA HIS A 34 9.64 10.98 -9.68
C HIS A 34 8.57 10.23 -8.88
N LEU A 35 7.38 10.09 -9.46
CA LEU A 35 6.26 9.36 -8.89
C LEU A 35 5.88 8.18 -9.79
N GLU A 36 5.95 6.97 -9.23
CA GLU A 36 5.48 5.74 -9.86
C GLU A 36 4.32 5.19 -9.04
N PHE A 37 3.18 4.92 -9.66
CA PHE A 37 2.01 4.34 -8.98
C PHE A 37 1.76 2.90 -9.40
N PHE A 38 1.17 2.10 -8.53
CA PHE A 38 0.80 0.71 -8.72
C PHE A 38 -0.47 0.40 -7.94
N TYR A 39 -1.24 -0.57 -8.42
CA TYR A 39 -2.42 -1.09 -7.76
C TYR A 39 -2.17 -2.49 -7.21
N PHE A 40 -2.84 -2.82 -6.10
CA PHE A 40 -2.89 -4.15 -5.50
C PHE A 40 -4.29 -4.39 -4.89
N HIS A 41 -4.58 -5.61 -4.42
CA HIS A 41 -5.87 -5.94 -3.81
C HIS A 41 -5.66 -6.47 -2.40
N ASN A 42 -6.20 -5.77 -1.41
CA ASN A 42 -6.13 -6.01 0.03
C ASN A 42 -4.71 -5.99 0.63
N CYS A 43 -3.81 -6.85 0.17
CA CYS A 43 -2.42 -6.93 0.61
C CYS A 43 -1.45 -6.94 -0.57
N LEU A 44 -0.19 -6.54 -0.34
CA LEU A 44 0.84 -6.71 -1.35
C LEU A 44 1.19 -8.20 -1.46
N TYR A 45 1.19 -8.74 -2.67
CA TYR A 45 1.60 -10.12 -2.95
C TYR A 45 2.67 -10.15 -4.06
N GLU A 46 2.67 -11.21 -4.88
CA GLU A 46 3.66 -11.46 -5.94
C GLU A 46 3.47 -10.61 -7.19
N GLY A 47 2.36 -9.89 -7.32
CA GLY A 47 2.14 -9.02 -8.46
C GLY A 47 1.26 -7.81 -8.16
N VAL A 48 1.56 -6.72 -8.85
CA VAL A 48 0.83 -5.45 -8.86
C VAL A 48 0.45 -5.09 -10.30
N TRP A 49 -0.33 -4.04 -10.53
CA TRP A 49 -0.68 -3.60 -11.89
C TRP A 49 -0.70 -2.09 -12.04
N LYS A 50 -0.67 -1.61 -13.30
CA LYS A 50 -0.74 -0.17 -13.64
C LYS A 50 -2.14 0.30 -14.01
N ASP A 51 -2.98 -0.60 -14.52
CA ASP A 51 -4.35 -0.29 -14.95
C ASP A 51 -5.33 -1.26 -14.27
N ASN A 52 -6.18 -0.73 -13.40
CA ASN A 52 -7.15 -1.55 -12.66
C ASN A 52 -8.15 -2.27 -13.58
N ARG A 53 -8.45 -1.71 -14.76
CA ARG A 53 -9.35 -2.34 -15.76
C ARG A 53 -8.71 -3.59 -16.38
N ARG A 54 -7.37 -3.70 -16.33
CA ARG A 54 -6.58 -4.78 -16.92
C ARG A 54 -5.84 -5.62 -15.87
N ARG A 55 -6.24 -5.54 -14.60
CA ARG A 55 -5.54 -6.17 -13.47
C ARG A 55 -5.25 -7.66 -13.62
N HIS A 56 -6.11 -8.40 -14.33
CA HIS A 56 -5.90 -9.84 -14.57
C HIS A 56 -4.94 -10.14 -15.74
N ASN A 57 -4.75 -9.20 -16.66
CA ASN A 57 -3.99 -9.41 -17.90
C ASN A 57 -2.59 -8.78 -17.89
N GLU A 58 -2.39 -7.70 -17.11
CA GLU A 58 -1.15 -6.92 -17.08
C GLU A 58 -0.58 -6.84 -15.64
N ARG A 59 -0.28 -8.00 -15.05
CA ARG A 59 0.40 -8.09 -13.75
C ARG A 59 1.91 -7.87 -13.92
N ILE A 60 2.46 -7.00 -13.10
CA ILE A 60 3.90 -6.76 -12.94
C ILE A 60 4.35 -7.50 -11.69
N PRO A 61 5.35 -8.39 -11.77
CA PRO A 61 5.88 -9.08 -10.60
C PRO A 61 6.38 -8.09 -9.55
N THR A 62 5.99 -8.26 -8.29
CA THR A 62 6.47 -7.41 -7.18
C THR A 62 7.99 -7.52 -7.02
N TRP A 63 8.58 -8.68 -7.33
CA TRP A 63 10.03 -8.84 -7.40
C TRP A 63 10.68 -7.85 -8.36
N ASP A 64 10.09 -7.57 -9.52
CA ASP A 64 10.65 -6.61 -10.48
C ASP A 64 10.71 -5.20 -9.88
N LEU A 65 9.71 -4.83 -9.08
CA LEU A 65 9.69 -3.57 -8.34
C LEU A 65 10.79 -3.54 -7.29
N LEU A 66 10.91 -4.60 -6.49
CA LEU A 66 11.93 -4.70 -5.42
C LEU A 66 13.36 -4.62 -6.00
N HIS A 67 13.60 -5.21 -7.17
CA HIS A 67 14.89 -5.14 -7.87
C HIS A 67 15.14 -3.78 -8.53
N ARG A 68 14.09 -3.18 -9.14
CA ARG A 68 14.22 -1.93 -9.91
C ARG A 68 14.34 -0.70 -9.01
N TYR A 69 13.57 -0.66 -7.93
CA TYR A 69 13.45 0.50 -7.06
C TYR A 69 14.27 0.28 -5.78
N ASN A 70 15.45 0.89 -5.75
CA ASN A 70 16.37 0.83 -4.61
C ASN A 70 15.79 1.52 -3.35
N GLY A 71 16.50 1.40 -2.22
CA GLY A 71 16.06 1.96 -0.92
C GLY A 71 16.00 3.48 -0.82
N ASP A 72 16.39 4.22 -1.87
CA ASP A 72 16.18 5.68 -1.94
C ASP A 72 14.73 6.04 -2.26
N TRP A 73 13.95 5.10 -2.81
CA TRP A 73 12.53 5.28 -3.05
C TRP A 73 11.74 5.22 -1.76
N ARG A 74 10.73 6.08 -1.67
CA ARG A 74 9.80 6.15 -0.54
C ARG A 74 8.51 5.46 -0.93
N ALA A 75 8.04 4.50 -0.15
CA ALA A 75 6.81 3.77 -0.45
C ALA A 75 5.63 4.32 0.35
N ILE A 76 4.54 4.62 -0.33
CA ILE A 76 3.27 5.03 0.27
C ILE A 76 2.25 3.98 -0.14
N PHE A 77 1.74 3.22 0.82
CA PHE A 77 0.62 2.32 0.63
C PHE A 77 -0.66 3.05 1.03
N VAL A 78 -1.74 2.86 0.28
CA VAL A 78 -3.03 3.47 0.57
C VAL A 78 -4.09 2.38 0.49
N GLY A 79 -4.77 2.14 1.61
CA GLY A 79 -5.77 1.07 1.71
C GLY A 79 -6.45 1.10 3.08
N ASP A 80 -7.67 0.58 3.17
CA ASP A 80 -8.40 0.52 4.44
C ASP A 80 -7.88 -0.57 5.38
N ALA A 81 -6.98 -1.43 4.86
CA ALA A 81 -6.40 -2.57 5.55
C ALA A 81 -7.46 -3.53 6.13
N THR A 82 -8.67 -3.53 5.57
CA THR A 82 -9.81 -4.33 6.00
C THR A 82 -9.93 -5.55 5.11
N MET A 83 -9.50 -6.69 5.62
CA MET A 83 -9.44 -7.94 4.86
C MET A 83 -9.52 -9.13 5.83
N SER A 84 -9.61 -10.34 5.30
CA SER A 84 -9.47 -11.53 6.14
C SER A 84 -8.06 -11.58 6.75
N PRO A 85 -7.86 -11.83 8.05
CA PRO A 85 -6.51 -11.98 8.61
C PRO A 85 -5.66 -13.05 7.90
N TYR A 86 -6.30 -14.04 7.27
CA TYR A 86 -5.62 -15.08 6.51
C TYR A 86 -4.92 -14.56 5.24
N GLU A 87 -5.44 -13.51 4.62
CA GLU A 87 -4.81 -12.83 3.47
C GLU A 87 -3.40 -12.32 3.83
N ILE A 88 -3.21 -11.90 5.08
CA ILE A 88 -1.92 -11.41 5.58
C ILE A 88 -1.05 -12.57 6.07
N THR A 89 -1.64 -13.56 6.74
CA THR A 89 -0.88 -14.50 7.58
C THR A 89 -0.59 -15.85 6.95
N MET A 90 -1.28 -16.24 5.86
CA MET A 90 -1.20 -17.59 5.31
C MET A 90 -0.95 -17.60 3.79
N PRO A 91 -0.16 -18.57 3.28
CA PRO A 91 -0.22 -18.97 1.87
C PRO A 91 -1.64 -19.40 1.47
N GLY A 92 -2.03 -19.11 0.23
CA GLY A 92 -3.38 -19.38 -0.28
C GLY A 92 -4.49 -18.53 0.37
N GLY A 93 -4.14 -17.52 1.17
CA GLY A 93 -5.09 -16.65 1.85
C GLY A 93 -5.75 -15.60 0.93
N SER A 94 -5.12 -15.26 -0.19
CA SER A 94 -5.63 -14.27 -1.15
C SER A 94 -6.99 -14.67 -1.72
N VAL A 95 -7.89 -13.69 -1.83
CA VAL A 95 -9.23 -13.88 -2.38
C VAL A 95 -9.27 -13.87 -3.91
N GLU A 96 -8.23 -13.36 -4.57
CA GLU A 96 -8.21 -13.24 -6.03
C GLU A 96 -7.53 -14.42 -6.73
N HIS A 97 -6.57 -15.06 -6.05
CA HIS A 97 -5.74 -16.13 -6.61
C HIS A 97 -5.04 -16.91 -5.50
N TRP A 98 -4.46 -18.05 -5.84
CA TRP A 98 -3.58 -18.77 -4.93
C TRP A 98 -2.22 -18.07 -4.82
N ASN A 99 -1.91 -17.49 -3.65
CA ASN A 99 -0.60 -16.92 -3.35
C ASN A 99 0.31 -17.97 -2.68
N GLU A 100 1.47 -18.24 -3.26
CA GLU A 100 2.44 -19.20 -2.71
C GLU A 100 3.03 -18.75 -1.35
N GLU A 101 3.08 -17.43 -1.12
CA GLU A 101 3.62 -16.83 0.10
C GLU A 101 2.61 -15.86 0.71
N ALA A 102 2.53 -15.85 2.05
CA ALA A 102 1.62 -14.98 2.79
C ALA A 102 1.87 -13.48 2.49
N GLY A 103 0.81 -12.65 2.54
CA GLY A 103 0.94 -11.20 2.30
C GLY A 103 1.94 -10.51 3.23
N ALA A 104 2.04 -10.96 4.49
CA ALA A 104 3.04 -10.50 5.44
C ALA A 104 4.49 -10.66 4.94
N VAL A 105 4.79 -11.71 4.20
CA VAL A 105 6.14 -11.96 3.65
C VAL A 105 6.49 -10.90 2.61
N TRP A 106 5.54 -10.55 1.76
CA TRP A 106 5.72 -9.50 0.74
C TRP A 106 5.78 -8.10 1.35
N MET A 107 4.95 -7.82 2.36
CA MET A 107 5.02 -6.58 3.12
C MET A 107 6.36 -6.41 3.84
N ASP A 108 6.85 -7.46 4.51
CA ASP A 108 8.17 -7.44 5.17
C ASP A 108 9.30 -7.15 4.17
N ARG A 109 9.28 -7.80 2.99
CA ARG A 109 10.24 -7.50 1.90
C ARG A 109 10.16 -6.04 1.45
N ALA A 110 8.95 -5.54 1.21
CA ALA A 110 8.73 -4.17 0.75
C ALA A 110 9.19 -3.13 1.77
N VAL A 111 8.88 -3.34 3.06
CA VAL A 111 9.31 -2.44 4.14
C VAL A 111 10.81 -2.48 4.36
N LYS A 112 11.46 -3.65 4.22
CA LYS A 112 12.92 -3.77 4.25
C LYS A 112 13.60 -3.09 3.06
N GLN A 113 13.03 -3.25 1.87
CA GLN A 113 13.56 -2.63 0.65
C GLN A 113 13.37 -1.11 0.66
N TRP A 114 12.22 -0.63 1.12
CA TRP A 114 11.87 0.79 1.22
C TRP A 114 11.65 1.18 2.70
N PRO A 115 12.75 1.41 3.45
CA PRO A 115 12.67 1.70 4.89
C PRO A 115 11.92 2.99 5.20
N LYS A 116 11.83 3.89 4.21
CA LYS A 116 10.95 5.07 4.22
C LYS A 116 9.61 4.68 3.62
N SER A 117 8.84 3.89 4.37
CA SER A 117 7.51 3.41 3.98
C SER A 117 6.44 3.81 5.00
N VAL A 118 5.24 4.13 4.51
CA VAL A 118 4.06 4.47 5.31
C VAL A 118 2.81 3.83 4.73
N TRP A 119 1.78 3.63 5.57
CA TRP A 119 0.44 3.23 5.14
C TRP A 119 -0.58 4.32 5.46
N LEU A 120 -1.33 4.77 4.47
CA LEU A 120 -2.43 5.72 4.64
C LEU A 120 -3.76 4.96 4.64
N ASN A 121 -4.52 5.10 5.70
CA ASN A 121 -5.79 4.40 5.87
C ASN A 121 -6.97 5.40 5.82
N PRO A 122 -7.91 5.28 4.85
CA PRO A 122 -9.07 6.16 4.76
C PRO A 122 -10.12 5.94 5.85
N VAL A 123 -10.10 4.79 6.53
CA VAL A 123 -10.96 4.53 7.69
C VAL A 123 -10.51 5.39 8.85
N ALA A 124 -11.47 6.01 9.56
CA ALA A 124 -11.15 6.86 10.70
C ALA A 124 -10.42 6.07 11.80
N GLU A 125 -9.34 6.66 12.33
CA GLU A 125 -8.39 6.01 13.25
C GLU A 125 -9.04 5.37 14.49
N ARG A 126 -10.13 5.99 14.99
CA ARG A 126 -10.93 5.45 16.11
C ARG A 126 -11.52 4.05 15.87
N TYR A 127 -11.60 3.62 14.60
CA TYR A 127 -12.15 2.31 14.24
C TYR A 127 -11.09 1.24 14.02
N TRP A 128 -9.81 1.59 13.97
CA TRP A 128 -8.75 0.64 13.61
C TRP A 128 -8.62 -0.53 14.60
N SER A 129 -8.98 -0.32 15.88
CA SER A 129 -8.95 -1.37 16.89
C SER A 129 -10.04 -2.43 16.73
N TYR A 130 -11.09 -2.17 15.95
CA TYR A 130 -12.18 -3.13 15.74
C TYR A 130 -11.88 -4.18 14.68
N THR A 131 -10.88 -3.93 13.81
CA THR A 131 -10.55 -4.81 12.70
C THR A 131 -9.16 -5.40 12.89
N ALA A 132 -9.09 -6.72 13.09
CA ALA A 132 -7.82 -7.41 13.38
C ALA A 132 -6.76 -7.23 12.27
N SER A 133 -7.17 -7.26 10.99
CA SER A 133 -6.26 -7.06 9.85
C SER A 133 -5.61 -5.68 9.85
N VAL A 134 -6.31 -4.64 10.28
CA VAL A 134 -5.75 -3.28 10.40
C VAL A 134 -4.60 -3.26 11.40
N GLY A 135 -4.77 -3.95 12.54
CA GLY A 135 -3.70 -4.15 13.52
C GLY A 135 -2.49 -4.89 12.94
N LEU A 136 -2.74 -5.95 12.16
CA LEU A 136 -1.67 -6.72 11.50
C LEU A 136 -0.89 -5.87 10.50
N ILE A 137 -1.56 -5.16 9.59
CA ILE A 137 -0.89 -4.27 8.63
C ILE A 137 -0.13 -3.16 9.36
N ARG A 138 -0.73 -2.56 10.40
CA ARG A 138 -0.05 -1.55 11.21
C ARG A 138 1.25 -2.08 11.83
N ASN A 139 1.28 -3.34 12.25
CA ASN A 139 2.50 -3.98 12.74
C ASN A 139 3.51 -4.22 11.60
N GLN A 140 3.05 -4.67 10.42
CA GLN A 140 3.92 -4.88 9.25
C GLN A 140 4.63 -3.60 8.81
N VAL A 141 3.95 -2.45 8.90
CA VAL A 141 4.56 -1.15 8.62
C VAL A 141 5.18 -0.49 9.86
N GLU A 142 5.45 -1.27 10.92
CA GLU A 142 6.08 -0.82 12.17
C GLU A 142 5.44 0.45 12.77
N SER A 143 4.12 0.44 12.88
CA SER A 143 3.30 1.56 13.36
C SER A 143 3.37 2.85 12.52
N ARG A 144 3.89 2.79 11.29
CA ARG A 144 3.89 3.91 10.32
C ARG A 144 2.58 3.98 9.51
N MET A 145 1.45 3.72 10.17
CA MET A 145 0.11 3.88 9.59
C MET A 145 -0.48 5.21 10.05
N TYR A 146 -1.05 5.97 9.11
CA TYR A 146 -1.64 7.29 9.35
C TYR A 146 -3.02 7.39 8.70
N PRO A 147 -3.96 8.18 9.25
CA PRO A 147 -5.25 8.38 8.63
C PRO A 147 -5.11 9.20 7.34
N LEU A 148 -5.97 8.94 6.34
CA LEU A 148 -6.03 9.73 5.11
C LEU A 148 -6.77 11.06 5.34
N THR A 149 -6.15 11.92 6.14
CA THR A 149 -6.59 13.30 6.42
C THR A 149 -5.43 14.26 6.17
N LEU A 150 -5.69 15.57 6.07
CA LEU A 150 -4.62 16.56 5.90
C LEU A 150 -3.54 16.44 6.98
N GLU A 151 -3.93 16.29 8.24
CA GLU A 151 -3.00 16.09 9.36
C GLU A 151 -2.26 14.75 9.25
N GLY A 152 -2.96 13.66 8.94
CA GLY A 152 -2.33 12.34 8.81
C GLY A 152 -1.32 12.29 7.68
N MET A 153 -1.61 12.95 6.56
CA MET A 153 -0.68 13.13 5.44
C MET A 153 0.54 13.95 5.83
N ASP A 154 0.38 15.06 6.55
CA ASP A 154 1.52 15.85 7.03
C ASP A 154 2.44 15.00 7.95
N ARG A 155 1.85 14.25 8.89
CA ARG A 155 2.61 13.31 9.75
C ARG A 155 3.34 12.24 8.93
N ALA A 156 2.67 11.65 7.94
CA ALA A 156 3.26 10.66 7.04
C ALA A 156 4.43 11.26 6.24
N MET A 157 4.26 12.45 5.68
CA MET A 157 5.30 13.14 4.91
C MET A 157 6.53 13.50 5.75
N ARG A 158 6.33 13.93 7.01
CA ARG A 158 7.43 14.13 7.96
C ARG A 158 8.17 12.84 8.25
N ARG A 159 7.44 11.72 8.43
CA ARG A 159 8.05 10.39 8.65
C ARG A 159 8.86 9.92 7.44
N LEU A 160 8.40 10.24 6.23
CA LEU A 160 9.11 9.95 4.98
C LEU A 160 10.32 10.87 4.77
N ALA A 161 10.31 12.09 5.31
CA ALA A 161 11.41 13.03 5.21
C ALA A 161 12.58 12.68 6.15
N ALA A 162 12.28 12.27 7.39
CA ALA A 162 13.24 11.73 8.36
C ALA A 162 13.94 10.49 7.79
#